data_AF-A0A287DCG4-F1
#
_entry.id   AF-A0A287DCG4-F1
#
_cell.length_a   1.000
_cell.length_b   1.000
_cell.length_c   1.000
_cell.angle_alpha   90.00
_cell.angle_beta   90.00
_cell.angle_gamma   90.00
#
_symmetry.space_group_name_H-M   'P 1'
#
loop_
_entity.id
_entity.type
_entity.pdbx_description
1 polymer ?
#
loop_
_entity_poly.entity_id
_entity_poly.type
_entity_poly.pdbx_seq_one_letter_code
_entity_poly.pdbx_strand_id
1 'polypeptide(L)'
;LLMASHRCAAAALASQDCSNGCSAEYLGEGGSKEVVETFRPSLGVKKPTKALLFVILSPVGPYFSSGTFNPVSLWANPKYVRAWKGGTGDCKMGGNYGSSLFAQSEAAENGCQQVLWLYGEDNQIEELATPPLDGIILPGVTRRCILDLAHKWGEFKVSERY
;
A
#
# COMPACT_ATOMS: atom_id res chain seq x y z
N LEU A 1 -0.39 -0.58 6.40
CA LEU A 1 -0.72 -1.68 5.45
C LEU A 1 0.51 -2.15 4.65
N LEU A 2 1.61 -2.53 5.29
CA LEU A 2 2.77 -3.09 4.58
C LEU A 2 2.33 -4.49 4.12
N MET A 3 2.07 -4.69 2.83
CA MET A 3 2.01 -6.03 2.25
C MET A 3 3.47 -6.43 2.04
N ALA A 4 4.13 -6.89 3.10
CA ALA A 4 5.39 -7.58 2.94
C ALA A 4 5.07 -9.06 2.84
N SER A 5 5.14 -9.62 1.62
CA SER A 5 5.23 -11.06 1.45
C SER A 5 6.60 -11.50 1.97
N HIS A 6 6.74 -11.60 3.29
CA HIS A 6 7.91 -12.21 3.91
C HIS A 6 7.68 -13.72 3.91
N ARG A 7 8.21 -14.41 2.88
CA ARG A 7 8.28 -15.88 2.80
C ARG A 7 8.99 -16.56 3.99
N CYS A 8 9.54 -15.80 4.95
CA CYS A 8 10.28 -16.33 6.10
C CYS A 8 9.64 -16.11 7.48
N ALA A 9 8.54 -15.34 7.61
CA ALA A 9 7.99 -15.04 8.95
C ALA A 9 7.00 -16.10 9.46
N ALA A 10 6.45 -16.96 8.60
CA ALA A 10 5.46 -17.96 9.00
C ALA A 10 6.05 -19.11 9.85
N ALA A 11 7.37 -19.29 9.86
CA ALA A 11 8.01 -20.41 10.58
C ALA A 11 8.28 -20.12 12.08
N ALA A 12 8.22 -18.87 12.53
CA ALA A 12 8.72 -18.50 13.87
C ALA A 12 7.64 -18.21 14.93
N LEU A 13 6.35 -18.18 14.56
CA LEU A 13 5.25 -17.94 15.51
C LEU A 13 4.51 -19.22 15.93
N ALA A 14 4.95 -20.39 15.46
CA ALA A 14 4.29 -21.67 15.74
C ALA A 14 4.60 -22.27 17.14
N SER A 15 5.34 -21.58 18.01
CA SER A 15 5.82 -22.18 19.27
C SER A 15 5.50 -21.42 20.56
N GLN A 16 4.64 -20.39 20.56
CA GLN A 16 4.25 -19.71 21.80
C GLN A 16 2.73 -19.63 21.99
N ASP A 17 2.27 -20.43 22.95
CA ASP A 17 1.00 -20.36 23.69
C ASP A 17 -0.32 -20.38 22.88
N CYS A 18 -0.63 -21.54 22.28
CA CYS A 18 -2.00 -21.89 21.90
C CYS A 18 -2.75 -22.53 23.10
N SER A 19 -3.10 -21.75 24.12
CA SER A 19 -3.99 -22.19 25.21
C SER A 19 -5.50 -22.01 24.89
N ASN A 20 -5.83 -21.43 23.73
CA ASN A 20 -7.22 -21.08 23.34
C ASN A 20 -7.76 -21.84 22.11
N GLY A 21 -7.24 -23.03 21.79
CA GLY A 21 -7.87 -23.90 20.78
C GLY A 21 -7.82 -23.39 19.33
N CYS A 22 -6.82 -22.58 18.96
CA CYS A 22 -6.55 -22.32 17.54
C CYS A 22 -5.98 -23.60 16.90
N SER A 23 -6.79 -24.25 16.06
CA SER A 23 -6.32 -25.32 15.18
C SER A 23 -5.29 -24.76 14.19
N ALA A 24 -4.11 -25.38 14.17
CA ALA A 24 -3.05 -25.08 13.23
C ALA A 24 -3.39 -25.70 11.86
N GLU A 25 -4.25 -25.05 11.09
CA GLU A 25 -4.47 -25.40 9.68
C GLU A 25 -4.36 -24.15 8.80
N TYR A 26 -3.12 -23.67 8.64
CA TYR A 26 -2.79 -22.61 7.70
C TYR A 26 -1.94 -23.18 6.57
N LEU A 27 -2.60 -23.76 5.55
CA LEU A 27 -1.96 -24.51 4.46
C LEU A 27 -1.89 -23.76 3.11
N GLY A 28 -2.23 -22.45 3.07
CA GLY A 28 -2.22 -21.65 1.84
C GLY A 28 -1.15 -20.56 1.81
N GLU A 29 -0.83 -20.03 0.62
CA GLU A 29 -0.08 -18.76 0.49
C GLU A 29 -0.88 -17.64 1.19
N GLY A 30 -0.31 -17.09 2.27
CA GLY A 30 -1.00 -16.13 3.12
C GLY A 30 -0.40 -14.74 3.03
N GLY A 31 -1.27 -13.73 3.11
CA GLY A 31 -0.86 -12.37 3.44
C GLY A 31 -0.77 -12.21 4.96
N SER A 32 0.21 -11.45 5.42
CA SER A 32 0.24 -10.93 6.79
C SER A 32 -0.02 -9.42 6.78
N LYS A 33 -0.67 -8.93 7.84
CA LYS A 33 -0.89 -7.51 8.08
C LYS A 33 -0.41 -7.16 9.48
N GLU A 34 0.64 -6.36 9.55
CA GLU A 34 1.12 -5.74 10.78
C GLU A 34 0.37 -4.43 11.02
N VAL A 35 -0.11 -4.24 12.25
CA VAL A 35 -0.88 -3.06 12.66
C VAL A 35 -0.36 -2.55 14.00
N VAL A 36 -0.11 -1.23 14.05
CA VAL A 36 0.20 -0.50 15.29
C VAL A 36 -0.95 0.46 15.56
N GLU A 37 -1.61 0.29 16.71
CA GLU A 37 -2.66 1.18 17.18
C GLU A 37 -2.25 1.86 18.47
N THR A 38 -2.43 3.17 18.55
CA THR A 38 -2.12 3.94 19.75
C THR A 38 -3.40 4.36 20.45
N PHE A 39 -3.51 4.10 21.74
CA PHE A 39 -4.70 4.45 22.51
C PHE A 39 -4.33 5.24 23.77
N ARG A 40 -5.23 6.14 24.16
CA ARG A 40 -5.15 6.82 25.45
C ARG A 40 -6.54 6.97 26.06
N PRO A 41 -6.68 6.79 27.38
CA PRO A 41 -7.92 7.07 28.10
C PRO A 41 -8.07 8.58 28.35
N SER A 42 -7.83 9.41 27.33
CA SER A 42 -7.95 10.87 27.40
C SER A 42 -8.18 11.44 26.00
N LEU A 43 -9.03 12.47 25.88
CA LEU A 43 -9.36 13.09 24.60
C LEU A 43 -8.30 14.09 24.08
N GLY A 44 -7.27 14.41 24.87
CA GLY A 44 -6.25 15.38 24.47
C GLY A 44 -5.36 14.89 23.30
N VAL A 45 -5.19 15.73 22.29
CA VAL A 45 -4.32 15.46 21.12
C VAL A 45 -2.86 15.68 21.52
N LYS A 46 -2.16 14.60 21.81
CA LYS A 46 -0.74 14.59 22.20
C LYS A 46 -0.08 13.27 21.80
N LYS A 47 1.25 13.16 21.94
CA LYS A 47 2.02 11.89 21.78
C LYS A 47 1.54 10.78 22.73
N PRO A 48 1.03 9.65 22.24
CA PRO A 48 0.40 8.60 23.05
C PRO A 48 1.35 8.00 24.10
N THR A 49 0.80 7.54 25.22
CA THR A 49 1.56 6.89 26.31
C THR A 49 1.40 5.37 26.33
N LYS A 50 0.50 4.83 25.51
CA LYS A 50 0.27 3.39 25.33
C LYS A 50 0.03 3.10 23.84
N ALA A 51 0.46 1.93 23.40
CA ALA A 51 0.26 1.43 22.05
C ALA A 51 0.12 -0.09 22.09
N LEU A 52 -0.57 -0.64 21.09
CA LEU A 52 -0.72 -2.07 20.83
C LEU A 52 -0.12 -2.35 19.44
N LEU A 53 0.75 -3.36 19.37
CA LEU A 53 1.25 -3.92 18.12
C LEU A 53 0.67 -5.33 18.01
N PHE A 54 0.09 -5.64 16.85
CA PHE A 54 -0.44 -6.97 16.56
C PHE A 54 -0.30 -7.32 15.09
N VAL A 55 -0.40 -8.62 14.79
CA VAL A 55 -0.30 -9.18 13.45
C VAL A 55 -1.54 -10.01 13.16
N ILE A 56 -2.16 -9.76 12.01
CA ILE A 56 -3.26 -10.57 11.49
C ILE A 56 -2.75 -11.35 10.28
N LEU A 57 -3.03 -12.65 10.25
CA LEU A 57 -2.79 -13.52 9.09
C LEU A 57 -4.11 -13.70 8.35
N SER A 58 -4.09 -13.58 7.02
CA SER A 58 -5.27 -13.76 6.18
C SER A 58 -4.90 -14.47 4.87
N PRO A 59 -5.50 -15.63 4.55
CA PRO A 59 -5.26 -16.29 3.28
C PRO A 59 -5.84 -15.43 2.16
N VAL A 60 -5.07 -15.23 1.08
CA VAL A 60 -5.48 -14.40 -0.05
C VAL A 60 -5.30 -15.16 -1.35
N GLY A 61 -6.28 -15.02 -2.25
CA GLY A 61 -6.16 -15.52 -3.61
C GLY A 61 -5.28 -14.62 -4.49
N PRO A 62 -4.93 -15.07 -5.70
CA PRO A 62 -4.21 -14.24 -6.66
C PRO A 62 -5.08 -13.05 -7.11
N TYR A 63 -4.47 -11.88 -7.26
CA TYR A 63 -5.14 -10.70 -7.83
C TYR A 63 -5.40 -10.84 -9.34
N PHE A 64 -4.56 -11.60 -10.04
CA PHE A 64 -4.72 -11.94 -11.46
C PHE A 64 -4.70 -13.46 -11.58
N SER A 65 -5.74 -14.05 -12.16
CA SER A 65 -5.73 -15.48 -12.50
C SER A 65 -4.63 -15.77 -13.52
N SER A 66 -4.01 -16.95 -13.44
CA SER A 66 -2.90 -17.32 -14.31
C SER A 66 -3.29 -17.22 -15.79
N GLY A 67 -2.66 -16.31 -16.52
CA GLY A 67 -2.75 -16.22 -17.98
C GLY A 67 -3.55 -15.05 -18.56
N THR A 68 -4.35 -14.33 -17.76
CA THR A 68 -5.15 -13.20 -18.27
C THR A 68 -4.82 -11.92 -17.50
N PHE A 69 -4.21 -10.96 -18.19
CA PHE A 69 -4.06 -9.59 -17.67
C PHE A 69 -5.41 -8.87 -17.82
N ASN A 70 -6.05 -8.54 -16.70
CA ASN A 70 -7.26 -7.74 -16.68
C ASN A 70 -6.88 -6.27 -16.42
N PRO A 71 -6.82 -5.41 -17.45
CA PRO A 71 -6.49 -4.01 -17.26
C PRO A 71 -7.55 -3.33 -16.40
N VAL A 72 -7.12 -2.34 -15.62
CA VAL A 72 -8.01 -1.50 -14.81
C VAL A 72 -8.22 -0.14 -15.49
N SER A 73 -9.46 0.35 -15.48
CA SER A 73 -9.78 1.73 -15.82
C SER A 73 -9.53 2.65 -14.62
N LEU A 74 -8.94 3.82 -14.91
CA LEU A 74 -8.51 4.79 -13.92
C LEU A 74 -9.34 6.06 -14.00
N TRP A 75 -9.84 6.52 -12.86
CA TRP A 75 -10.50 7.82 -12.71
C TRP A 75 -9.49 8.89 -12.32
N ALA A 76 -9.26 9.85 -13.22
CA ALA A 76 -8.29 10.92 -13.02
C ALA A 76 -9.02 12.25 -12.83
N ASN A 77 -9.26 12.64 -11.57
CA ASN A 77 -9.95 13.88 -11.23
C ASN A 77 -9.04 14.77 -10.36
N PRO A 78 -8.55 15.92 -10.86
CA PRO A 78 -7.63 16.79 -10.12
C PRO A 78 -8.27 17.46 -8.90
N LYS A 79 -9.60 17.38 -8.75
CA LYS A 79 -10.32 17.83 -7.55
C LYS A 79 -9.83 17.12 -6.27
N TYR A 80 -9.34 15.88 -6.38
CA TYR A 80 -8.90 15.10 -5.22
C TYR A 80 -7.39 14.94 -5.21
N VAL A 81 -6.77 15.38 -4.12
CA VAL A 81 -5.34 15.24 -3.87
C VAL A 81 -5.13 14.24 -2.73
N ARG A 82 -4.37 13.18 -3.00
CA ARG A 82 -4.10 12.11 -2.01
C ARG A 82 -3.19 12.57 -0.87
N ALA A 83 -2.19 13.39 -1.20
CA ALA A 83 -1.12 13.82 -0.33
C ALA A 83 -0.50 15.12 -0.85
N TRP A 84 0.15 15.87 0.04
CA TRP A 84 0.81 17.13 -0.27
C TRP A 84 2.20 17.20 0.38
N LYS A 85 3.07 18.08 -0.13
CA LYS A 85 4.44 18.26 0.42
C LYS A 85 4.39 18.73 1.88
N GLY A 86 5.17 18.07 2.74
CA GLY A 86 5.14 18.28 4.19
C GLY A 86 3.96 17.59 4.90
N GLY A 87 3.12 16.87 4.17
CA GLY A 87 2.11 15.98 4.72
C GLY A 87 2.70 14.63 5.12
N THR A 88 1.86 13.61 5.09
CA THR A 88 2.21 12.26 5.58
C THR A 88 2.06 11.17 4.52
N GLY A 89 1.99 11.56 3.24
CA GLY A 89 1.64 10.67 2.14
C GLY A 89 2.68 9.59 1.83
N ASP A 90 3.90 9.79 2.29
CA ASP A 90 5.07 8.90 2.26
C ASP A 90 5.10 7.88 3.41
N CYS A 91 4.22 8.04 4.39
CA CYS A 91 4.09 7.16 5.55
C CYS A 91 2.85 6.28 5.42
N LYS A 92 2.91 5.04 5.93
CA LYS A 92 1.79 4.10 5.83
C LYS A 92 0.75 4.25 6.94
N MET A 93 0.36 5.50 7.22
CA MET A 93 -0.55 5.87 8.28
C MET A 93 -2.02 5.76 7.87
N GLY A 94 -2.87 5.31 8.79
CA GLY A 94 -4.31 5.12 8.56
C GLY A 94 -5.02 6.40 8.06
N GLY A 95 -4.59 7.58 8.53
CA GLY A 95 -5.16 8.87 8.14
C GLY A 95 -5.11 9.16 6.63
N ASN A 96 -4.16 8.57 5.90
CA ASN A 96 -4.03 8.77 4.45
C ASN A 96 -5.08 8.01 3.62
N TYR A 97 -5.81 7.07 4.24
CA TYR A 97 -6.74 6.19 3.52
C TYR A 97 -8.20 6.63 3.69
N GLY A 98 -8.57 7.21 4.83
CA GLY A 98 -9.96 7.62 5.08
C GLY A 98 -10.48 8.63 4.06
N SER A 99 -9.67 9.62 3.70
CA SER A 99 -9.99 10.64 2.70
C SER A 99 -10.10 10.10 1.26
N SER A 100 -9.51 8.93 0.98
CA SER A 100 -9.55 8.32 -0.37
C SER A 100 -10.88 7.66 -0.72
N LEU A 101 -11.68 7.30 0.29
CA LEU A 101 -12.91 6.52 0.08
C LEU A 101 -13.92 7.24 -0.81
N PHE A 102 -14.06 8.56 -0.64
CA PHE A 102 -15.00 9.35 -1.44
C PHE A 102 -14.62 9.38 -2.93
N ALA A 103 -13.35 9.63 -3.24
CA ALA A 103 -12.86 9.62 -4.62
C ALA A 103 -12.97 8.23 -5.25
N GLN A 104 -12.77 7.17 -4.46
CA GLN A 104 -12.93 5.78 -4.92
C GLN A 104 -14.40 5.43 -5.21
N SER A 105 -15.35 5.94 -4.41
CA SER A 105 -16.78 5.82 -4.69
C SER A 105 -17.16 6.55 -5.98
N GLU A 106 -16.69 7.80 -6.15
CA GLU A 106 -16.94 8.56 -7.38
C GLU A 106 -16.33 7.86 -8.62
N ALA A 107 -15.13 7.26 -8.49
CA ALA A 107 -14.53 6.47 -9.56
C ALA A 107 -15.42 5.30 -9.96
N ALA A 108 -15.98 4.56 -8.99
CA ALA A 108 -16.87 3.43 -9.25
C ALA A 108 -18.18 3.87 -9.92
N GLU A 109 -18.76 5.00 -9.49
CA GLU A 109 -19.95 5.61 -10.12
C GLU A 109 -19.68 6.00 -11.59
N ASN A 110 -18.43 6.31 -11.94
CA ASN A 110 -17.98 6.62 -13.30
C ASN A 110 -17.40 5.39 -14.04
N GLY A 111 -17.67 4.17 -13.58
CA GLY A 111 -17.25 2.92 -14.25
C GLY A 111 -15.75 2.64 -14.19
N CYS A 112 -15.02 3.32 -13.30
CA CYS A 112 -13.59 3.12 -13.08
C CYS A 112 -13.32 2.22 -11.86
N GLN A 113 -12.30 1.37 -11.93
CA GLN A 113 -11.98 0.49 -10.80
C GLN A 113 -11.04 1.15 -9.79
N GLN A 114 -10.21 2.11 -10.20
CA GLN A 114 -9.22 2.76 -9.33
C GLN A 114 -9.14 4.26 -9.61
N VAL A 115 -8.64 5.02 -8.64
CA VAL A 115 -8.34 6.45 -8.79
C VAL A 115 -6.89 6.63 -9.24
N LEU A 116 -6.67 7.40 -10.31
CA LEU A 116 -5.36 7.95 -10.63
C LEU A 116 -5.18 9.27 -9.87
N TRP A 117 -4.26 9.26 -8.90
CA TRP A 117 -3.97 10.43 -8.09
C TRP A 117 -3.08 11.40 -8.85
N LEU A 118 -3.66 12.53 -9.25
CA LEU A 118 -2.95 13.62 -9.93
C LEU A 118 -2.37 14.60 -8.91
N TYR A 119 -1.20 15.14 -9.22
CA TYR A 119 -0.55 16.21 -8.45
C TYR A 119 0.36 17.02 -9.37
N GLY A 120 0.19 18.34 -9.40
CA GLY A 120 0.94 19.22 -10.30
C GLY A 120 0.24 19.48 -11.65
N GLU A 121 0.92 20.19 -12.56
CA GLU A 121 0.35 20.73 -13.82
C GLU A 121 0.71 19.92 -15.07
N ASP A 122 1.66 18.99 -14.98
CA ASP A 122 2.31 18.42 -16.17
C ASP A 122 1.97 16.92 -16.34
N ASN A 123 1.58 16.50 -17.57
CA ASN A 123 1.11 15.14 -17.88
C ASN A 123 1.78 14.56 -19.15
N GLN A 124 2.94 13.88 -19.07
CA GLN A 124 3.59 13.25 -20.24
C GLN A 124 4.28 11.92 -19.89
N ILE A 125 4.19 10.90 -20.77
CA ILE A 125 4.87 9.59 -20.58
C ILE A 125 5.36 9.02 -21.93
N GLU A 126 6.69 8.98 -22.13
CA GLU A 126 7.38 8.17 -23.18
C GLU A 126 8.53 7.31 -22.60
N GLU A 127 8.79 7.36 -21.28
CA GLU A 127 9.86 6.64 -20.58
C GLU A 127 9.29 5.83 -19.40
N LEU A 128 10.06 4.91 -18.80
CA LEU A 128 9.69 4.36 -17.48
C LEU A 128 9.91 5.46 -16.44
N ALA A 129 8.90 6.31 -16.30
CA ALA A 129 8.82 7.35 -15.32
C ALA A 129 8.00 6.89 -14.12
N THR A 130 8.48 7.21 -12.93
CA THR A 130 7.68 7.15 -11.71
C THR A 130 7.91 8.44 -10.92
N PRO A 131 6.90 9.00 -10.24
CA PRO A 131 7.08 10.16 -9.39
C PRO A 131 8.21 9.94 -8.35
N PRO A 132 9.07 10.95 -8.09
CA PRO A 132 10.15 10.83 -7.12
C PRO A 132 9.63 10.73 -5.68
N LEU A 133 10.48 10.26 -4.76
CA LEU A 133 10.17 10.22 -3.33
C LEU A 133 10.41 11.59 -2.67
N ASP A 134 9.51 12.54 -2.92
CA ASP A 134 9.56 13.93 -2.44
C ASP A 134 8.73 14.17 -1.15
N GLY A 135 8.21 13.10 -0.54
CA GLY A 135 7.33 13.14 0.63
C GLY A 135 5.83 12.95 0.32
N ILE A 136 5.39 12.97 -0.95
CA ILE A 136 3.98 12.75 -1.30
C ILE A 136 3.69 11.34 -1.83
N ILE A 137 4.74 10.55 -2.09
CA ILE A 137 4.66 9.19 -2.63
C ILE A 137 5.12 8.19 -1.57
N LEU A 138 4.33 7.13 -1.36
CA LEU A 138 4.72 6.04 -0.46
C LEU A 138 5.88 5.23 -1.09
N PRO A 139 6.99 4.98 -0.37
CA PRO A 139 8.12 4.19 -0.87
C PRO A 139 7.75 2.69 -0.93
N GLY A 140 7.03 2.32 -1.99
CA GLY A 140 6.57 0.94 -2.21
C GLY A 140 7.72 -0.02 -2.47
N VAL A 141 7.71 -1.19 -1.82
CA VAL A 141 8.70 -2.25 -2.07
C VAL A 141 8.64 -2.71 -3.53
N THR A 142 7.45 -2.93 -4.10
CA THR A 142 7.28 -3.29 -5.51
C THR A 142 7.82 -2.22 -6.46
N ARG A 143 7.59 -0.93 -6.14
CA ARG A 143 8.16 0.19 -6.92
C ARG A 143 9.68 0.08 -6.97
N ARG A 144 10.33 -0.07 -5.82
CA ARG A 144 11.79 -0.24 -5.74
C ARG A 144 12.26 -1.45 -6.53
N CYS A 145 11.62 -2.61 -6.38
CA CYS A 145 11.99 -3.81 -7.13
C CYS A 145 11.87 -3.62 -8.65
N ILE A 146 10.83 -2.93 -9.14
CA ILE A 146 10.66 -2.65 -10.58
C ILE A 146 11.77 -1.72 -11.07
N LEU A 147 12.09 -0.65 -10.34
CA LEU A 147 13.19 0.25 -10.69
C LEU A 147 14.53 -0.48 -10.70
N ASP A 148 14.83 -1.27 -9.66
CA ASP A 148 16.05 -2.06 -9.56
C ASP A 148 16.20 -3.03 -10.75
N LEU A 149 15.10 -3.69 -11.14
CA LEU A 149 15.07 -4.59 -12.31
C LEU A 149 15.27 -3.81 -13.62
N ALA A 150 14.56 -2.71 -13.82
CA ALA A 150 14.65 -1.91 -15.03
C ALA A 150 16.05 -1.29 -15.21
N HIS A 151 16.65 -0.80 -14.12
CA HIS A 151 18.04 -0.35 -14.13
C HIS A 151 19.02 -1.49 -14.43
N LYS A 152 18.76 -2.70 -13.92
CA LYS A 152 19.59 -3.88 -14.19
C LYS A 152 19.49 -4.37 -15.64
N TRP A 153 18.33 -4.23 -16.28
CA TRP A 153 18.15 -4.57 -17.69
C TRP A 153 18.87 -3.57 -18.61
N GLY A 154 18.79 -2.27 -18.30
CA GLY A 154 19.50 -1.24 -19.07
C GLY A 154 19.01 -1.05 -20.51
N GLU A 155 17.80 -1.53 -20.84
CA GLU A 155 17.23 -1.52 -22.20
C GLU A 155 16.52 -0.21 -22.55
N PHE A 156 16.13 0.58 -21.54
CA PHE A 156 15.39 1.82 -21.71
C PHE A 156 15.70 2.81 -20.58
N LYS A 157 15.31 4.08 -20.78
CA LYS A 157 15.50 5.13 -19.78
C LYS A 157 14.53 4.94 -18.61
N VAL A 158 15.09 5.00 -17.40
CA VAL A 158 14.35 4.90 -16.13
C VAL A 158 14.58 6.20 -15.38
N SER A 159 13.50 6.87 -14.99
CA SER A 159 13.57 8.18 -14.34
C SER A 159 12.59 8.31 -13.19
N GLU A 160 13.07 8.87 -12.09
CA GLU A 160 12.23 9.34 -10.99
C GLU A 160 11.95 10.84 -11.19
N ARG A 161 10.79 11.18 -11.78
CA ARG A 161 10.42 12.54 -12.21
C ARG A 161 8.90 12.74 -12.22
N TYR A 162 8.46 14.00 -12.33
CA TYR A 162 7.08 14.34 -12.67
C TYR A 162 6.89 14.37 -14.19
#